data_AF-A0A0M8SVT2-F1
#
_entry.id   AF-A0A0M8SVT2-F1
#
_cell.length_a   1.000
_cell.length_b   1.000
_cell.length_c   1.000
_cell.angle_alpha   90.00
_cell.angle_beta   90.00
_cell.angle_gamma   90.00
#
_symmetry.space_group_name_H-M   'P 1'
#
loop_
_entity.id
_entity.type
_entity.pdbx_description
1 polymer ?
#
loop_
_entity_poly.entity_id
_entity_poly.type
_entity_poly.pdbx_seq_one_letter_code
_entity_poly.pdbx_strand_id
1 'polypeptide(L)'
;MKSYIVGVGMTKFEKPESRDWQYWDMAKEAGSAALADAGIDYGSVEQVPVGYCFQASTAGQRAVYELGLTGVPVYNVNNNCATGSSALMLARQFVEGGISDCVLALGFEKMKRGALGGGSDGGDFATSPVARHYGIMAARHGFEMTPPTAQIFGNAAREHMERYGTTAAQLAAVGAKNHRHSVNNPNAQFQDAYSVEEILAAKEIHRPLTKLQCSPTSDGSAAAVVVSERFVDRNGLRGKAVEIAGQSMTTDTEESFASGSCIDAVGAPMSRSAGRQAFAAAGLGIEDVDVIELHDCFSINELLTYEALGMCGAGESGKLIESGATTYGGRWVVNPSGGLISKGHPLGATGLAQAAELVWQLRGEAG
;
A
#
# COMPACT_ATOMS: atom_id res chain seq x y z
N MET A 1 17.70 2.83 18.04
CA MET A 1 16.69 3.10 19.09
C MET A 1 15.42 2.38 18.71
N LYS A 2 14.55 1.97 19.65
CA LYS A 2 13.21 1.51 19.25
C LYS A 2 12.38 2.68 18.72
N SER A 3 11.51 2.40 17.76
CA SER A 3 10.56 3.35 17.17
C SER A 3 9.14 2.82 17.32
N TYR A 4 8.21 3.72 17.62
CA TYR A 4 6.81 3.38 17.88
C TYR A 4 5.89 4.29 17.07
N ILE A 5 4.79 3.75 16.56
CA ILE A 5 3.67 4.54 16.07
C ILE A 5 2.73 4.78 17.25
N VAL A 6 2.49 6.05 17.58
CA VAL A 6 1.61 6.46 18.69
C VAL A 6 0.32 7.15 18.22
N GLY A 7 0.26 7.57 16.96
CA GLY A 7 -0.94 8.15 16.37
C GLY A 7 -1.06 7.82 14.89
N VAL A 8 -2.26 7.51 14.42
CA VAL A 8 -2.57 7.30 13.00
C VAL A 8 -3.85 8.01 12.60
N GLY A 9 -3.96 8.39 11.33
CA GLY A 9 -5.14 9.05 10.80
C GLY A 9 -5.21 8.91 9.29
N MET A 10 -6.43 8.83 8.75
CA MET A 10 -6.64 8.84 7.30
C MET A 10 -7.98 9.48 6.97
N THR A 11 -8.11 9.95 5.73
CA THR A 11 -9.40 10.30 5.16
C THR A 11 -10.12 9.04 4.69
N LYS A 12 -11.43 9.14 4.46
CA LYS A 12 -12.08 8.21 3.53
C LYS A 12 -11.39 8.29 2.18
N PHE A 13 -11.13 7.14 1.56
CA PHE A 13 -10.66 7.10 0.17
C PHE A 13 -11.88 7.21 -0.74
N GLU A 14 -11.84 8.19 -1.62
CA GLU A 14 -12.99 8.56 -2.43
C GLU A 14 -12.65 8.54 -3.91
N LYS A 15 -13.66 8.29 -4.74
CA LYS A 15 -13.50 8.34 -6.19
C LYS A 15 -13.05 9.75 -6.60
N PRO A 16 -12.05 9.91 -7.49
CA PRO A 16 -11.61 11.24 -7.91
C PRO A 16 -12.77 12.07 -8.46
N GLU A 17 -12.77 13.35 -8.10
CA GLU A 17 -13.81 14.32 -8.46
C GLU A 17 -15.21 13.95 -7.89
N SER A 18 -15.30 13.23 -6.76
CA SER A 18 -16.57 13.05 -6.01
C SER A 18 -16.81 14.12 -4.95
N ARG A 19 -15.74 14.73 -4.42
CA ARG A 19 -15.76 15.75 -3.37
C ARG A 19 -15.02 17.00 -3.86
N ASP A 20 -15.54 18.18 -3.52
CA ASP A 20 -14.88 19.46 -3.80
C ASP A 20 -13.89 19.80 -2.68
N TRP A 21 -12.64 19.42 -2.89
CA TRP A 21 -11.54 19.56 -1.94
C TRP A 21 -10.19 19.53 -2.65
N GLN A 22 -9.15 19.97 -1.97
CA GLN A 22 -7.77 20.00 -2.45
C GLN A 22 -6.87 19.09 -1.61
N TYR A 23 -5.67 18.80 -2.10
CA TYR A 23 -4.76 17.88 -1.43
C TYR A 23 -4.34 18.35 -0.02
N TRP A 24 -4.32 19.66 0.22
CA TRP A 24 -4.04 20.21 1.55
C TRP A 24 -5.21 20.02 2.52
N ASP A 25 -6.46 19.97 2.04
CA ASP A 25 -7.63 19.66 2.88
C ASP A 25 -7.57 18.19 3.34
N MET A 26 -7.20 17.29 2.43
CA MET A 26 -6.97 15.87 2.73
C MET A 26 -5.85 15.69 3.76
N ALA A 27 -4.71 16.34 3.54
CA ALA A 27 -3.57 16.30 4.43
C ALA A 27 -3.88 16.86 5.81
N LYS A 28 -4.67 17.94 5.89
CA LYS A 28 -5.14 18.52 7.15
C LYS A 28 -6.00 17.52 7.92
N GLU A 29 -6.96 16.88 7.27
CA GLU A 29 -7.87 15.91 7.88
C GLU A 29 -7.09 14.71 8.45
N ALA A 30 -6.27 14.05 7.62
CA ALA A 30 -5.48 12.89 8.05
C ALA A 30 -4.40 13.24 9.09
N GLY A 31 -3.67 14.34 8.89
CA GLY A 31 -2.63 14.79 9.81
C GLY A 31 -3.19 15.21 11.17
N SER A 32 -4.31 15.94 11.20
CA SER A 32 -4.98 16.32 12.44
C SER A 32 -5.52 15.10 13.18
N ALA A 33 -6.08 14.11 12.45
CA ALA A 33 -6.53 12.86 13.05
C ALA A 33 -5.37 12.07 13.68
N ALA A 34 -4.22 11.98 13.01
CA ALA A 34 -3.05 11.30 13.56
C ALA A 34 -2.46 11.99 14.80
N LEU A 35 -2.42 13.33 14.82
CA LEU A 35 -1.98 14.11 15.97
C LEU A 35 -2.95 13.98 17.15
N ALA A 36 -4.26 14.01 16.87
CA ALA A 36 -5.30 13.80 17.88
C ALA A 36 -5.25 12.39 18.48
N ASP A 37 -5.06 11.35 17.64
CA ASP A 37 -4.87 9.98 18.10
C ASP A 37 -3.60 9.84 18.96
N ALA A 38 -2.51 10.49 18.57
CA ALA A 38 -1.29 10.56 19.39
C ALA A 38 -1.47 11.34 20.70
N GLY A 39 -2.44 12.26 20.77
CA GLY A 39 -2.63 13.16 21.90
C GLY A 39 -1.53 14.22 22.02
N ILE A 40 -0.97 14.67 20.89
CA ILE A 40 0.10 15.67 20.86
C ILE A 40 -0.23 16.82 19.91
N ASP A 41 0.37 17.99 20.17
CA ASP A 41 0.29 19.13 19.27
C ASP A 41 1.30 19.03 18.13
N TYR A 42 0.97 19.61 16.97
CA TYR A 42 1.87 19.71 15.83
C TYR A 42 3.21 20.40 16.17
N GLY A 43 3.21 21.28 17.17
CA GLY A 43 4.44 21.92 17.69
C GLY A 43 5.47 20.96 18.28
N SER A 44 5.09 19.71 18.58
CA SER A 44 6.01 18.66 19.04
C SER A 44 6.70 17.91 17.90
N VAL A 45 6.29 18.12 16.65
CA VAL A 45 6.84 17.42 15.48
C VAL A 45 8.16 18.08 15.04
N GLU A 46 9.20 17.27 14.90
CA GLU A 46 10.56 17.74 14.62
C GLU A 46 10.98 17.56 13.15
N GLN A 47 10.32 16.67 12.41
CA GLN A 47 10.50 16.46 10.96
C GLN A 47 9.22 15.92 10.32
N VAL A 48 9.03 16.16 9.01
CA VAL A 48 7.86 15.67 8.27
C VAL A 48 8.25 15.13 6.88
N PRO A 49 8.46 13.81 6.70
CA PRO A 49 8.47 13.20 5.38
C PRO A 49 7.06 13.13 4.78
N VAL A 50 6.88 13.70 3.59
CA VAL A 50 5.61 13.81 2.88
C VAL A 50 5.65 13.10 1.54
N GLY A 51 4.78 12.10 1.36
CA GLY A 51 4.68 11.28 0.17
C GLY A 51 3.56 11.69 -0.79
N TYR A 52 3.89 11.97 -2.05
CA TYR A 52 2.92 12.16 -3.15
C TYR A 52 3.54 11.92 -4.52
N CYS A 53 2.75 11.58 -5.55
CA CYS A 53 3.25 11.36 -6.90
C CYS A 53 2.85 12.45 -7.91
N PHE A 54 1.63 13.00 -7.84
CA PHE A 54 1.06 13.81 -8.93
C PHE A 54 0.90 15.30 -8.63
N GLN A 55 1.56 15.79 -7.58
CA GLN A 55 1.59 17.22 -7.27
C GLN A 55 2.95 17.84 -7.60
N ALA A 56 2.99 19.17 -7.67
CA ALA A 56 4.22 19.90 -7.95
C ALA A 56 5.26 19.68 -6.84
N SER A 57 6.53 19.96 -7.15
CA SER A 57 7.57 20.05 -6.12
C SER A 57 7.13 20.99 -5.01
N THR A 58 7.43 20.64 -3.76
CA THR A 58 7.04 21.36 -2.54
C THR A 58 5.55 21.37 -2.16
N ALA A 59 4.74 20.52 -2.80
CA ALA A 59 3.34 20.33 -2.40
C ALA A 59 3.21 19.81 -0.96
N GLY A 60 4.22 19.09 -0.44
CA GLY A 60 4.24 18.66 0.96
C GLY A 60 4.30 19.82 1.95
N GLN A 61 5.10 20.86 1.69
CA GLN A 61 5.08 22.08 2.51
C GLN A 61 3.70 22.73 2.48
N ARG A 62 3.13 22.90 1.28
CA ARG A 62 1.80 23.50 1.12
C ARG A 62 0.74 22.72 1.91
N ALA A 63 0.80 21.40 1.89
CA ALA A 63 -0.12 20.53 2.62
C ALA A 63 0.04 20.65 4.14
N VAL A 64 1.28 20.55 4.63
CA VAL A 64 1.61 20.53 6.05
C VAL A 64 1.36 21.88 6.74
N TYR A 65 1.41 23.00 6.01
CA TYR A 65 1.10 24.33 6.55
C TYR A 65 -0.34 24.47 7.07
N GLU A 66 -1.25 23.57 6.68
CA GLU A 66 -2.59 23.50 7.25
C GLU A 66 -2.62 22.94 8.69
N LEU A 67 -1.54 22.26 9.13
CA LEU A 67 -1.35 21.75 10.49
C LEU A 67 -0.63 22.76 11.38
N GLY A 68 0.22 23.61 10.79
CA GLY A 68 0.89 24.73 11.48
C GLY A 68 2.17 25.21 10.80
N LEU A 69 2.63 26.40 11.19
CA LEU A 69 3.83 27.06 10.66
C LEU A 69 4.97 27.06 11.69
N THR A 70 5.56 25.89 11.94
CA THR A 70 6.58 25.68 12.99
C THR A 70 8.02 25.85 12.50
N GLY A 71 8.24 25.96 11.18
CA GLY A 71 9.58 25.96 10.58
C GLY A 71 10.24 24.58 10.52
N VAL A 72 9.48 23.51 10.83
CA VAL A 72 9.96 22.13 10.80
C VAL A 72 10.44 21.72 9.39
N PRO A 73 11.53 20.93 9.27
CA PRO A 73 11.94 20.37 7.99
C PRO A 73 10.85 19.48 7.37
N VAL A 74 10.52 19.76 6.11
CA VAL A 74 9.58 18.97 5.30
C VAL A 74 10.31 18.36 4.10
N TYR A 75 10.25 17.04 3.97
CA TYR A 75 10.89 16.29 2.90
C TYR A 75 9.82 15.77 1.94
N ASN A 76 9.91 16.09 0.66
CA ASN A 76 8.95 15.61 -0.34
C ASN A 76 9.54 14.34 -1.00
N VAL A 77 8.83 13.22 -0.90
CA VAL A 77 9.30 11.92 -1.40
C VAL A 77 8.29 11.26 -2.33
N ASN A 78 8.81 10.49 -3.28
CA ASN A 78 8.01 9.67 -4.18
C ASN A 78 8.76 8.38 -4.51
N ASN A 79 8.00 7.30 -4.65
CA ASN A 79 8.46 5.98 -5.08
C ASN A 79 7.27 5.20 -5.68
N ASN A 80 6.54 5.83 -6.61
CA ASN A 80 5.27 5.33 -7.16
C ASN A 80 4.32 4.82 -6.05
N CYS A 81 3.75 3.63 -6.19
CA CYS A 81 2.77 3.07 -5.27
C CYS A 81 3.32 2.79 -3.85
N ALA A 82 4.65 2.78 -3.66
CA ALA A 82 5.31 2.60 -2.36
C ALA A 82 5.57 3.92 -1.62
N THR A 83 5.14 5.06 -2.17
CA THR A 83 5.45 6.41 -1.67
C THR A 83 5.09 6.62 -0.19
N GLY A 84 3.92 6.18 0.26
CA GLY A 84 3.54 6.29 1.67
C GLY A 84 4.45 5.50 2.61
N SER A 85 4.83 4.28 2.22
CA SER A 85 5.76 3.43 2.98
C SER A 85 7.18 4.01 2.97
N SER A 86 7.59 4.69 1.90
CA SER A 86 8.86 5.45 1.87
C SER A 86 8.86 6.61 2.86
N ALA A 87 7.75 7.33 3.00
CA ALA A 87 7.61 8.39 4.01
C ALA A 87 7.69 7.80 5.44
N LEU A 88 7.02 6.67 5.68
CA LEU A 88 7.09 5.95 6.97
C LEU A 88 8.52 5.45 7.27
N MET A 89 9.23 4.92 6.28
CA MET A 89 10.63 4.50 6.42
C MET A 89 11.53 5.65 6.85
N LEU A 90 11.40 6.83 6.22
CA LEU A 90 12.16 8.01 6.63
C LEU A 90 11.83 8.44 8.06
N ALA A 91 10.55 8.41 8.43
CA ALA A 91 10.15 8.76 9.80
C ALA A 91 10.75 7.82 10.83
N ARG A 92 10.72 6.51 10.56
CA ARG A 92 11.43 5.51 11.36
C ARG A 92 12.92 5.82 11.44
N GLN A 93 13.60 6.06 10.31
CA GLN A 93 15.05 6.28 10.28
C GLN A 93 15.48 7.53 11.06
N PHE A 94 14.71 8.62 10.99
CA PHE A 94 14.97 9.83 11.78
C PHE A 94 14.89 9.56 13.29
N VAL A 95 13.93 8.73 13.71
CA VAL A 95 13.77 8.30 15.11
C VAL A 95 14.84 7.31 15.54
N GLU A 96 15.07 6.25 14.76
CA GLU A 96 16.02 5.19 15.09
C GLU A 96 17.46 5.70 15.14
N GLY A 97 17.79 6.64 14.24
CA GLY A 97 19.07 7.35 14.20
C GLY A 97 19.26 8.37 15.33
N GLY A 98 18.22 8.64 16.12
CA GLY A 98 18.28 9.56 17.27
C GLY A 98 18.34 11.03 16.89
N ILE A 99 17.99 11.39 15.65
CA ILE A 99 17.95 12.77 15.14
C ILE A 99 16.65 13.47 15.58
N SER A 100 15.58 12.69 15.76
CA SER A 100 14.28 13.17 16.24
C SER A 100 13.66 12.19 17.25
N ASP A 101 12.94 12.72 18.21
CA ASP A 101 12.08 11.99 19.13
C ASP A 101 10.61 11.93 18.63
N CYS A 102 10.16 12.84 17.76
CA CYS A 102 8.80 12.85 17.21
C CYS A 102 8.72 13.31 15.74
N VAL A 103 8.21 12.45 14.86
CA VAL A 103 8.16 12.66 13.41
C VAL A 103 6.77 12.34 12.87
N LEU A 104 6.24 13.19 12.00
CA LEU A 104 4.97 12.95 11.30
C LEU A 104 5.25 12.46 9.88
N ALA A 105 4.95 11.20 9.58
CA ALA A 105 4.88 10.73 8.19
C ALA A 105 3.50 11.07 7.63
N LEU A 106 3.44 11.71 6.47
CA LEU A 106 2.18 12.11 5.83
C LEU A 106 2.19 11.73 4.36
N GLY A 107 1.06 11.29 3.82
CA GLY A 107 0.96 10.94 2.41
C GLY A 107 -0.41 11.30 1.87
N PHE A 108 -0.47 11.74 0.62
CA PHE A 108 -1.73 12.08 -0.06
C PHE A 108 -1.64 11.81 -1.55
N GLU A 109 -2.79 11.66 -2.19
CA GLU A 109 -2.90 11.76 -3.62
C GLU A 109 -4.20 12.46 -4.02
N LYS A 110 -4.11 13.36 -5.00
CA LYS A 110 -5.26 13.90 -5.72
C LYS A 110 -5.12 13.46 -7.18
N MET A 111 -5.92 12.48 -7.56
CA MET A 111 -5.86 11.79 -8.84
C MET A 111 -6.91 12.34 -9.82
N LYS A 112 -6.95 11.77 -11.02
CA LYS A 112 -8.00 12.01 -12.01
C LYS A 112 -8.82 10.74 -12.20
N ARG A 113 -10.05 10.89 -12.71
CA ARG A 113 -10.85 9.73 -13.12
C ARG A 113 -10.17 8.95 -14.26
N GLY A 114 -10.34 7.64 -14.24
CA GLY A 114 -9.79 6.73 -15.26
C GLY A 114 -8.59 5.94 -14.77
N ALA A 115 -7.94 5.22 -15.68
CA ALA A 115 -6.80 4.38 -15.37
C ALA A 115 -5.55 5.22 -15.03
N LEU A 116 -4.69 4.68 -14.16
CA LEU A 116 -3.35 5.21 -13.91
C LEU A 116 -2.59 5.39 -15.23
N GLY A 117 -2.01 6.58 -15.44
CA GLY A 117 -1.31 6.92 -16.68
C GLY A 117 -2.22 7.30 -17.86
N GLY A 118 -3.54 7.20 -17.73
CA GLY A 118 -4.50 7.63 -18.77
C GLY A 118 -4.53 9.14 -19.05
N GLY A 119 -3.69 9.91 -18.35
CA GLY A 119 -3.46 11.34 -18.56
C GLY A 119 -1.97 11.72 -18.56
N SER A 120 -1.04 10.78 -18.77
CA SER A 120 0.35 11.15 -19.03
C SER A 120 0.44 11.73 -20.44
N ASP A 121 0.63 13.05 -20.52
CA ASP A 121 0.91 13.80 -21.73
C ASP A 121 2.00 13.11 -22.56
N GLY A 122 1.60 12.35 -23.60
CA GLY A 122 2.40 11.97 -24.78
C GLY A 122 3.90 11.72 -24.62
N GLY A 123 4.36 11.23 -23.46
CA GLY A 123 5.76 11.17 -23.11
C GLY A 123 6.47 10.06 -23.87
N ASP A 124 7.76 10.23 -24.14
CA ASP A 124 8.57 9.18 -24.73
C ASP A 124 8.69 7.99 -23.76
N PHE A 125 8.05 6.88 -24.13
CA PHE A 125 8.07 5.64 -23.37
C PHE A 125 9.50 5.14 -23.09
N ALA A 126 10.47 5.42 -23.98
CA ALA A 126 11.87 5.05 -23.77
C ALA A 126 12.49 5.76 -22.55
N THR A 127 11.95 6.91 -22.15
CA THR A 127 12.39 7.67 -20.97
C THR A 127 11.56 7.38 -19.71
N SER A 128 10.58 6.47 -19.81
CA SER A 128 9.76 6.10 -18.66
C SER A 128 10.60 5.39 -17.59
N PRO A 129 10.45 5.73 -16.30
CA PRO A 129 11.13 5.02 -15.21
C PRO A 129 10.79 3.52 -15.14
N VAL A 130 9.70 3.10 -15.77
CA VAL A 130 9.20 1.72 -15.83
C VAL A 130 9.33 1.10 -17.22
N ALA A 131 10.09 1.73 -18.13
CA ALA A 131 10.29 1.23 -19.50
C ALA A 131 10.86 -0.19 -19.51
N ARG A 132 11.77 -0.51 -18.58
CA ARG A 132 12.37 -1.84 -18.48
C ARG A 132 11.35 -2.90 -18.08
N HIS A 133 10.53 -2.62 -17.07
CA HIS A 133 9.47 -3.51 -16.58
C HIS A 133 8.47 -3.83 -17.69
N TYR A 134 7.98 -2.79 -18.37
CA TYR A 134 7.08 -2.98 -19.50
C TYR A 134 7.75 -3.59 -20.74
N GLY A 135 9.06 -3.40 -20.91
CA GLY A 135 9.84 -4.06 -21.96
C GLY A 135 9.83 -5.58 -21.84
N ILE A 136 9.90 -6.12 -20.61
CA ILE A 136 9.77 -7.56 -20.35
C ILE A 136 8.41 -8.07 -20.81
N MET A 137 7.34 -7.38 -20.42
CA MET A 137 5.97 -7.71 -20.83
C MET A 137 5.81 -7.65 -22.36
N ALA A 138 6.27 -6.55 -22.98
CA ALA A 138 6.12 -6.31 -24.41
C ALA A 138 6.90 -7.32 -25.26
N ALA A 139 8.08 -7.77 -24.80
CA ALA A 139 8.87 -8.77 -25.51
C ALA A 139 8.15 -10.11 -25.64
N ARG A 140 7.30 -10.48 -24.66
CA ARG A 140 6.57 -11.76 -24.64
C ARG A 140 5.15 -11.66 -25.19
N HIS A 141 4.48 -10.52 -24.97
CA HIS A 141 3.04 -10.39 -25.23
C HIS A 141 2.65 -9.19 -26.09
N GLY A 142 3.59 -8.31 -26.43
CA GLY A 142 3.30 -7.04 -27.09
C GLY A 142 2.55 -6.06 -26.19
N PHE A 143 2.06 -4.97 -26.80
CA PHE A 143 1.16 -4.01 -26.16
C PHE A 143 -0.23 -4.11 -26.77
N GLU A 144 -1.25 -4.02 -25.93
CA GLU A 144 -2.65 -3.99 -26.32
C GLU A 144 -3.31 -2.65 -25.97
N MET A 145 -4.53 -2.42 -26.48
CA MET A 145 -5.32 -1.21 -26.22
C MET A 145 -6.04 -1.29 -24.85
N THR A 146 -5.29 -1.60 -23.80
CA THR A 146 -5.73 -1.65 -22.39
C THR A 146 -4.70 -0.92 -21.52
N PRO A 147 -5.02 -0.52 -20.27
CA PRO A 147 -4.06 0.20 -19.42
C PRO A 147 -2.75 -0.58 -19.22
N PRO A 148 -1.55 0.01 -19.43
CA PRO A 148 -0.26 -0.71 -19.35
C PRO A 148 -0.02 -1.43 -18.02
N THR A 149 -0.45 -0.84 -16.90
CA THR A 149 -0.36 -1.48 -15.58
C THR A 149 -1.22 -2.75 -15.51
N ALA A 150 -2.45 -2.71 -16.03
CA ALA A 150 -3.29 -3.91 -16.11
C ALA A 150 -2.69 -4.99 -17.02
N GLN A 151 -1.97 -4.59 -18.08
CA GLN A 151 -1.27 -5.53 -18.95
C GLN A 151 -0.13 -6.27 -18.24
N ILE A 152 0.75 -5.57 -17.52
CA ILE A 152 1.91 -6.23 -16.90
C ILE A 152 1.47 -7.19 -15.79
N PHE A 153 0.50 -6.80 -14.95
CA PHE A 153 -0.05 -7.68 -13.93
C PHE A 153 -0.93 -8.79 -14.52
N GLY A 154 -1.75 -8.52 -15.55
CA GLY A 154 -2.52 -9.57 -16.21
C GLY A 154 -1.63 -10.60 -16.91
N ASN A 155 -0.50 -10.19 -17.49
CA ASN A 155 0.49 -11.11 -18.04
C ASN A 155 1.25 -11.88 -16.96
N ALA A 156 1.53 -11.28 -15.79
CA ALA A 156 2.04 -12.02 -14.63
C ALA A 156 1.02 -13.08 -14.16
N ALA A 157 -0.29 -12.75 -14.19
CA ALA A 157 -1.35 -13.71 -13.86
C ALA A 157 -1.37 -14.86 -14.86
N ARG A 158 -1.35 -14.55 -16.17
CA ARG A 158 -1.29 -15.58 -17.22
C ARG A 158 -0.07 -16.47 -17.07
N GLU A 159 1.10 -15.90 -16.79
CA GLU A 159 2.30 -16.68 -16.54
C GLU A 159 2.14 -17.62 -15.33
N HIS A 160 1.54 -17.14 -14.24
CA HIS A 160 1.30 -17.96 -13.04
C HIS A 160 0.29 -19.10 -13.32
N MET A 161 -0.76 -18.81 -14.08
CA MET A 161 -1.72 -19.82 -14.55
C MET A 161 -1.05 -20.86 -15.47
N GLU A 162 -0.23 -20.42 -16.43
CA GLU A 162 0.52 -21.30 -17.35
C GLU A 162 1.52 -22.20 -16.61
N ARG A 163 2.21 -21.66 -15.60
CA ARG A 163 3.27 -22.38 -14.86
C ARG A 163 2.75 -23.29 -13.75
N TYR A 164 1.71 -22.86 -13.04
CA TYR A 164 1.29 -23.48 -11.79
C TYR A 164 -0.17 -23.97 -11.79
N GLY A 165 -0.94 -23.67 -12.84
CA GLY A 165 -2.33 -24.11 -12.95
C GLY A 165 -3.31 -23.31 -12.09
N THR A 166 -2.91 -22.14 -11.59
CA THR A 166 -3.81 -21.22 -10.90
C THR A 166 -5.02 -20.92 -11.77
N THR A 167 -6.20 -20.85 -11.16
CA THR A 167 -7.46 -20.68 -11.90
C THR A 167 -7.95 -19.24 -11.84
N ALA A 168 -8.79 -18.86 -12.82
CA ALA A 168 -9.49 -17.57 -12.78
C ALA A 168 -10.38 -17.43 -11.54
N ALA A 169 -10.96 -18.53 -11.05
CA ALA A 169 -11.76 -18.54 -9.82
C ALA A 169 -10.91 -18.22 -8.58
N GLN A 170 -9.67 -18.71 -8.51
CA GLN A 170 -8.74 -18.39 -7.41
C GLN A 170 -8.30 -16.93 -7.44
N LEU A 171 -8.07 -16.35 -8.63
CA LEU A 171 -7.83 -14.91 -8.78
C LEU A 171 -9.06 -14.08 -8.34
N ALA A 172 -10.26 -14.50 -8.76
CA ALA A 172 -11.50 -13.84 -8.37
C ALA A 172 -11.82 -13.97 -6.87
N ALA A 173 -11.41 -15.07 -6.22
CA ALA A 173 -11.56 -15.29 -4.78
C ALA A 173 -10.83 -14.23 -3.94
N VAL A 174 -9.68 -13.73 -4.42
CA VAL A 174 -8.99 -12.59 -3.80
C VAL A 174 -9.88 -11.36 -3.80
N GLY A 175 -10.46 -11.01 -4.95
CA GLY A 175 -11.39 -9.89 -5.07
C GLY A 175 -12.59 -10.07 -4.14
N ALA A 176 -13.21 -11.24 -4.12
CA ALA A 176 -14.40 -11.51 -3.29
C ALA A 176 -14.08 -11.36 -1.80
N LYS A 177 -12.91 -11.83 -1.37
CA LYS A 177 -12.42 -11.68 0.00
C LYS A 177 -12.19 -10.21 0.36
N ASN A 178 -11.51 -9.45 -0.50
CA ASN A 178 -11.23 -8.03 -0.26
C ASN A 178 -12.50 -7.17 -0.22
N HIS A 179 -13.45 -7.37 -1.15
CA HIS A 179 -14.73 -6.66 -1.13
C HIS A 179 -15.59 -7.05 0.09
N ARG A 180 -15.55 -8.31 0.53
CA ARG A 180 -16.23 -8.73 1.77
C ARG A 180 -15.63 -8.03 3.01
N HIS A 181 -14.31 -7.89 3.08
CA HIS A 181 -13.65 -7.21 4.19
C HIS A 181 -13.97 -5.70 4.21
N SER A 182 -14.13 -5.06 3.05
CA SER A 182 -14.37 -3.62 2.96
C SER A 182 -15.73 -3.15 3.46
N VAL A 183 -16.72 -4.05 3.57
CA VAL A 183 -18.06 -3.77 4.12
C VAL A 183 -17.96 -3.16 5.52
N ASN A 184 -16.98 -3.59 6.31
CA ASN A 184 -16.75 -3.13 7.68
C ASN A 184 -15.73 -1.98 7.76
N ASN A 185 -15.33 -1.38 6.62
CA ASN A 185 -14.37 -0.28 6.63
C ASN A 185 -15.04 1.03 6.21
N PRO A 186 -15.35 1.96 7.14
CA PRO A 186 -15.97 3.25 6.80
C PRO A 186 -15.10 4.12 5.87
N ASN A 187 -13.79 3.88 5.85
CA ASN A 187 -12.82 4.62 5.02
C ASN A 187 -12.64 4.04 3.62
N ALA A 188 -13.26 2.90 3.29
CA ALA A 188 -13.16 2.29 1.97
C ALA A 188 -14.02 3.01 0.92
N GLN A 189 -13.49 3.15 -0.31
CA GLN A 189 -14.23 3.69 -1.45
C GLN A 189 -15.42 2.81 -1.84
N PHE A 190 -15.24 1.49 -1.81
CA PHE A 190 -16.28 0.49 -2.07
C PHE A 190 -16.53 -0.36 -0.82
N GLN A 191 -17.80 -0.51 -0.45
CA GLN A 191 -18.26 -1.23 0.75
C GLN A 191 -19.32 -2.29 0.39
N ASP A 192 -19.36 -2.71 -0.88
CA ASP A 192 -20.24 -3.76 -1.37
C ASP A 192 -19.48 -5.08 -1.43
N ALA A 193 -20.11 -6.18 -0.99
CA ALA A 193 -19.56 -7.52 -1.16
C ALA A 193 -20.02 -8.14 -2.49
N TYR A 194 -19.15 -8.95 -3.10
CA TYR A 194 -19.41 -9.66 -4.35
C TYR A 194 -19.04 -11.14 -4.23
N SER A 195 -19.78 -12.01 -4.92
CA SER A 195 -19.43 -13.42 -5.08
C SER A 195 -18.31 -13.62 -6.09
N VAL A 196 -17.68 -14.80 -6.08
CA VAL A 196 -16.65 -15.16 -7.08
C VAL A 196 -17.22 -15.12 -8.50
N GLU A 197 -18.46 -15.60 -8.67
CA GLU A 197 -19.18 -15.61 -9.94
C GLU A 197 -19.46 -14.19 -10.44
N GLU A 198 -19.88 -13.28 -9.56
CA GLU A 198 -20.10 -11.86 -9.90
C GLU A 198 -18.80 -11.19 -10.34
N ILE A 199 -17.68 -11.50 -9.68
CA ILE A 199 -16.37 -10.97 -10.05
C ILE A 199 -15.89 -11.53 -11.39
N LEU A 200 -16.11 -12.81 -11.66
CA LEU A 200 -15.79 -13.42 -12.96
C LEU A 200 -16.65 -12.85 -14.09
N ALA A 201 -17.92 -12.53 -13.82
CA ALA A 201 -18.85 -11.93 -14.78
C ALA A 201 -18.63 -10.42 -14.99
N ALA A 202 -17.86 -9.75 -14.13
CA ALA A 202 -17.58 -8.33 -14.25
C ALA A 202 -16.75 -8.03 -15.52
N LYS A 203 -16.83 -6.77 -15.98
CA LYS A 203 -16.10 -6.30 -17.18
C LYS A 203 -14.62 -6.63 -17.10
N GLU A 204 -14.10 -7.37 -18.08
CA GLU A 204 -12.66 -7.59 -18.24
C GLU A 204 -11.94 -6.26 -18.51
N ILE A 205 -10.84 -6.01 -17.79
CA ILE A 205 -9.97 -4.86 -18.02
C ILE A 205 -8.77 -5.27 -18.88
N HIS A 206 -8.15 -6.39 -18.53
CA HIS A 206 -7.15 -7.07 -19.32
C HIS A 206 -7.10 -8.53 -18.85
N ARG A 207 -7.26 -9.48 -19.77
CA ARG A 207 -7.31 -10.91 -19.43
C ARG A 207 -6.18 -11.35 -18.47
N PRO A 208 -6.47 -12.16 -17.43
CA PRO A 208 -7.78 -12.65 -16.99
C PRO A 208 -8.50 -11.72 -15.99
N LEU A 209 -7.99 -10.51 -15.79
CA LEU A 209 -8.38 -9.63 -14.68
C LEU A 209 -9.63 -8.81 -15.04
N THR A 210 -10.66 -8.97 -14.22
CA THR A 210 -11.90 -8.21 -14.30
C THR A 210 -11.83 -6.94 -13.46
N LYS A 211 -12.74 -5.99 -13.69
CA LYS A 211 -12.76 -4.70 -13.01
C LYS A 211 -12.78 -4.81 -11.49
N LEU A 212 -13.45 -5.81 -10.93
CA LEU A 212 -13.53 -6.05 -9.48
C LEU A 212 -12.28 -6.70 -8.89
N GLN A 213 -11.28 -7.03 -9.73
CA GLN A 213 -9.95 -7.51 -9.34
C GLN A 213 -8.86 -6.44 -9.50
N CYS A 214 -9.24 -5.21 -9.87
CA CYS A 214 -8.33 -4.09 -10.09
C CYS A 214 -8.64 -2.99 -9.08
N SER A 215 -7.62 -2.48 -8.39
CA SER A 215 -7.78 -1.30 -7.53
C SER A 215 -8.29 -0.08 -8.31
N PRO A 216 -9.26 0.70 -7.77
CA PRO A 216 -9.69 1.94 -8.38
C PRO A 216 -8.67 3.05 -8.12
N THR A 217 -8.68 4.08 -8.97
CA THR A 217 -8.07 5.36 -8.64
C THR A 217 -8.90 6.05 -7.55
N SER A 218 -8.23 6.70 -6.61
CA SER A 218 -8.84 7.29 -5.42
C SER A 218 -8.09 8.55 -4.99
N ASP A 219 -8.84 9.53 -4.50
CA ASP A 219 -8.31 10.65 -3.73
C ASP A 219 -8.28 10.26 -2.25
N GLY A 220 -7.25 10.68 -1.53
CA GLY A 220 -7.19 10.49 -0.09
C GLY A 220 -5.84 10.84 0.53
N SER A 221 -5.81 10.88 1.86
CA SER A 221 -4.60 11.08 2.66
C SER A 221 -4.55 10.15 3.87
N ALA A 222 -3.34 9.81 4.31
CA ALA A 222 -3.09 9.10 5.56
C ALA A 222 -1.80 9.61 6.21
N ALA A 223 -1.70 9.49 7.54
CA ALA A 223 -0.58 9.96 8.32
C ALA A 223 -0.31 9.05 9.54
N ALA A 224 0.94 9.04 9.99
CA ALA A 224 1.39 8.31 11.17
C ALA A 224 2.40 9.15 11.96
N VAL A 225 2.23 9.19 13.28
CA VAL A 225 3.15 9.83 14.23
C VAL A 225 4.11 8.76 14.76
N VAL A 226 5.37 8.84 14.35
CA VAL A 226 6.44 7.93 14.75
C VAL A 226 7.30 8.62 15.80
N VAL A 227 7.54 7.94 16.92
CA VAL A 227 8.24 8.50 18.07
C VAL A 227 9.28 7.56 18.65
N SER A 228 10.26 8.14 19.36
CA SER A 228 11.27 7.40 20.10
C SER A 228 10.69 6.81 21.39
N GLU A 229 11.34 5.79 21.93
CA GLU A 229 11.02 5.24 23.25
C GLU A 229 10.99 6.31 24.36
N ARG A 230 11.94 7.26 24.31
CA ARG A 230 12.02 8.35 25.29
C ARG A 230 10.82 9.27 25.22
N PHE A 231 10.33 9.54 24.00
CA PHE A 231 9.13 10.34 23.82
C PHE A 231 7.90 9.61 24.36
N VAL A 232 7.80 8.29 24.15
CA VAL A 232 6.73 7.46 24.71
C VAL A 232 6.72 7.55 26.23
N ASP A 233 7.87 7.39 26.88
CA ASP A 233 7.98 7.40 28.34
C ASP A 233 7.72 8.79 28.93
N ARG A 234 8.28 9.84 28.32
CA ARG A 234 8.11 11.23 28.75
C ARG A 234 6.66 11.70 28.68
N ASN A 235 5.88 11.19 27.71
CA ASN A 235 4.50 11.61 27.47
C ASN A 235 3.46 10.57 27.92
N GLY A 236 3.87 9.47 28.55
CA GLY A 236 2.95 8.44 29.06
C GLY A 236 2.16 7.71 27.96
N LEU A 237 2.73 7.52 26.77
CA LEU A 237 2.03 6.98 25.59
C LEU A 237 2.08 5.45 25.48
N ARG A 238 2.57 4.75 26.50
CA ARG A 238 2.88 3.31 26.40
C ARG A 238 1.67 2.44 26.08
N GLY A 239 0.48 2.82 26.54
CA GLY A 239 -0.75 2.07 26.31
C GLY A 239 -1.24 2.05 24.85
N LYS A 240 -0.73 2.95 24.00
CA LYS A 240 -1.10 3.01 22.57
C LYS A 240 0.10 2.83 21.63
N ALA A 241 1.31 2.72 22.15
CA ALA A 241 2.51 2.64 21.33
C ALA A 241 2.63 1.29 20.63
N VAL A 242 2.62 1.30 19.29
CA VAL A 242 2.83 0.12 18.44
C VAL A 242 4.27 0.13 17.94
N GLU A 243 5.08 -0.85 18.34
CA GLU A 243 6.50 -0.93 17.93
C GLU A 243 6.65 -1.29 16.45
N ILE A 244 7.50 -0.59 15.71
CA ILE A 244 7.89 -0.99 14.35
C ILE A 244 9.04 -2.02 14.45
N ALA A 245 8.69 -3.28 14.77
CA ALA A 245 9.67 -4.33 15.07
C ALA A 245 10.70 -4.57 13.94
N GLY A 246 10.27 -4.50 12.67
CA GLY A 246 11.14 -4.66 11.51
C GLY A 246 10.59 -3.94 10.28
N GLN A 247 11.48 -3.35 9.49
CA GLN A 247 11.12 -2.68 8.23
C GLN A 247 12.32 -2.76 7.29
N SER A 248 12.05 -2.93 6.01
CA SER A 248 13.07 -2.94 4.97
C SER A 248 12.55 -2.27 3.71
N MET A 249 13.46 -1.83 2.86
CA MET A 249 13.15 -1.39 1.50
C MET A 249 14.18 -2.01 0.58
N THR A 250 13.71 -2.58 -0.52
CA THR A 250 14.55 -3.14 -1.57
C THR A 250 14.11 -2.57 -2.90
N THR A 251 15.04 -2.51 -3.86
CA THR A 251 14.76 -2.16 -5.25
C THR A 251 15.03 -3.36 -6.14
N ASP A 252 14.67 -3.24 -7.42
CA ASP A 252 14.97 -4.24 -8.42
C ASP A 252 16.46 -4.61 -8.46
N THR A 253 16.73 -5.89 -8.71
CA THR A 253 18.07 -6.42 -9.00
C THR A 253 18.08 -7.05 -10.39
N GLU A 254 19.18 -7.70 -10.78
CA GLU A 254 19.23 -8.50 -12.00
C GLU A 254 18.14 -9.59 -12.02
N GLU A 255 17.77 -10.14 -10.86
CA GLU A 255 16.72 -11.17 -10.74
C GLU A 255 15.36 -10.67 -11.24
N SER A 256 15.04 -9.38 -11.09
CA SER A 256 13.78 -8.79 -11.58
C SER A 256 13.61 -8.86 -13.11
N PHE A 257 14.72 -8.99 -13.87
CA PHE A 257 14.70 -8.82 -15.33
C PHE A 257 15.33 -9.98 -16.10
N ALA A 258 16.29 -10.71 -15.52
CA ALA A 258 17.09 -11.69 -16.24
C ALA A 258 16.29 -12.88 -16.79
N SER A 259 15.20 -13.26 -16.11
CA SER A 259 14.36 -14.40 -16.51
C SER A 259 13.41 -14.09 -17.67
N GLY A 260 13.16 -12.81 -17.96
CA GLY A 260 12.06 -12.42 -18.86
C GLY A 260 10.66 -12.69 -18.29
N SER A 261 10.54 -13.02 -17.00
CA SER A 261 9.28 -13.31 -16.33
C SER A 261 8.49 -12.03 -16.03
N CYS A 262 7.19 -12.04 -16.32
CA CYS A 262 6.30 -10.97 -15.87
C CYS A 262 6.07 -11.03 -14.36
N ILE A 263 6.12 -12.22 -13.73
CA ILE A 263 6.05 -12.39 -12.27
C ILE A 263 7.23 -11.69 -11.59
N ASP A 264 8.43 -11.87 -12.13
CA ASP A 264 9.63 -11.23 -11.58
C ASP A 264 9.62 -9.72 -11.83
N ALA A 265 9.22 -9.30 -13.03
CA ALA A 265 9.15 -7.89 -13.42
C ALA A 265 8.08 -7.09 -12.64
N VAL A 266 7.07 -7.72 -12.04
CA VAL A 266 6.14 -7.02 -11.12
C VAL A 266 6.62 -6.99 -9.67
N GLY A 267 7.80 -7.54 -9.39
CA GLY A 267 8.50 -7.35 -8.11
C GLY A 267 8.38 -8.52 -7.13
N ALA A 268 8.08 -9.75 -7.57
CA ALA A 268 8.07 -10.92 -6.67
C ALA A 268 9.44 -11.15 -5.97
N PRO A 269 10.61 -11.07 -6.67
CA PRO A 269 11.92 -11.13 -6.02
C PRO A 269 12.15 -10.03 -4.98
N MET A 270 11.70 -8.81 -5.32
CA MET A 270 11.82 -7.64 -4.46
C MET A 270 11.00 -7.82 -3.19
N SER A 271 9.74 -8.24 -3.32
CA SER A 271 8.84 -8.51 -2.19
C SER A 271 9.40 -9.59 -1.26
N ARG A 272 9.97 -10.66 -1.83
CA ARG A 272 10.59 -11.74 -1.05
C ARG A 272 11.83 -11.25 -0.30
N SER A 273 12.67 -10.45 -0.94
CA SER A 273 13.86 -9.88 -0.31
C SER A 273 13.50 -8.91 0.82
N ALA A 274 12.54 -8.02 0.58
CA ALA A 274 12.03 -7.08 1.59
C ALA A 274 11.41 -7.82 2.78
N GLY A 275 10.49 -8.76 2.53
CA GLY A 275 9.85 -9.57 3.57
C GLY A 275 10.87 -10.28 4.46
N ARG A 276 11.84 -10.99 3.85
CA ARG A 276 12.91 -11.67 4.59
C ARG A 276 13.75 -10.72 5.44
N GLN A 277 14.11 -9.55 4.92
CA GLN A 277 14.90 -8.56 5.66
C GLN A 277 14.10 -7.95 6.82
N ALA A 278 12.80 -7.68 6.63
CA ALA A 278 11.94 -7.15 7.67
C ALA A 278 11.71 -8.17 8.80
N PHE A 279 11.45 -9.44 8.45
CA PHE A 279 11.35 -10.55 9.40
C PHE A 279 12.65 -10.75 10.19
N ALA A 280 13.80 -10.76 9.50
CA ALA A 280 15.10 -10.86 10.16
C ALA A 280 15.38 -9.69 11.12
N ALA A 281 15.00 -8.46 10.75
CA ALA A 281 15.14 -7.29 11.61
C ALA A 281 14.23 -7.39 12.85
N ALA A 282 13.03 -7.96 12.71
CA ALA A 282 12.10 -8.19 13.81
C ALA A 282 12.47 -9.39 14.69
N GLY A 283 13.25 -10.34 14.18
CA GLY A 283 13.49 -11.63 14.83
C GLY A 283 12.25 -12.53 14.84
N LEU A 284 11.37 -12.39 13.85
CA LEU A 284 10.09 -13.09 13.71
C LEU A 284 9.99 -13.76 12.32
N GLY A 285 9.06 -14.70 12.17
CA GLY A 285 8.68 -15.30 10.89
C GLY A 285 7.22 -15.04 10.51
N ILE A 286 6.81 -15.53 9.34
CA ILE A 286 5.43 -15.41 8.85
C ILE A 286 4.42 -16.15 9.75
N GLU A 287 4.89 -17.16 10.48
CA GLU A 287 4.17 -17.91 11.48
C GLU A 287 3.82 -17.11 12.74
N ASP A 288 4.51 -16.01 13.00
CA ASP A 288 4.25 -15.11 14.12
C ASP A 288 3.27 -13.97 13.75
N VAL A 289 2.83 -13.92 12.48
CA VAL A 289 1.96 -12.86 11.97
C VAL A 289 0.51 -13.30 12.03
N ASP A 290 -0.35 -12.49 12.65
CA ASP A 290 -1.80 -12.72 12.71
C ASP A 290 -2.57 -11.96 11.61
N VAL A 291 -2.16 -10.72 11.34
CA VAL A 291 -2.85 -9.78 10.45
C VAL A 291 -1.87 -9.16 9.45
N ILE A 292 -2.30 -9.03 8.20
CA ILE A 292 -1.46 -8.56 7.09
C ILE A 292 -2.22 -7.51 6.30
N GLU A 293 -1.60 -6.36 6.06
CA GLU A 293 -1.98 -5.46 4.97
C GLU A 293 -0.89 -5.54 3.90
N LEU A 294 -1.25 -5.91 2.68
CA LEU A 294 -0.34 -6.09 1.55
C LEU A 294 -0.81 -5.35 0.30
N HIS A 295 0.01 -5.35 -0.75
CA HIS A 295 -0.20 -4.52 -1.93
C HIS A 295 -1.03 -5.22 -3.02
N ASP A 296 -2.33 -5.38 -2.81
CA ASP A 296 -3.28 -5.98 -3.76
C ASP A 296 -3.73 -5.01 -4.87
N CYS A 297 -2.81 -4.32 -5.55
CA CYS A 297 -3.18 -3.42 -6.65
C CYS A 297 -3.97 -4.13 -7.76
N PHE A 298 -3.69 -5.44 -7.94
CA PHE A 298 -4.46 -6.42 -8.69
C PHE A 298 -4.49 -7.75 -7.93
N SER A 299 -5.53 -8.57 -8.14
CA SER A 299 -5.70 -9.86 -7.43
C SER A 299 -4.47 -10.78 -7.49
N ILE A 300 -3.81 -10.85 -8.66
CA ILE A 300 -2.58 -11.63 -8.82
C ILE A 300 -1.44 -11.15 -7.92
N ASN A 301 -1.31 -9.84 -7.68
CA ASN A 301 -0.19 -9.35 -6.88
C ASN A 301 -0.31 -9.78 -5.42
N GLU A 302 -1.53 -9.94 -4.91
CA GLU A 302 -1.78 -10.53 -3.61
C GLU A 302 -1.34 -12.00 -3.56
N LEU A 303 -1.70 -12.81 -4.56
CA LEU A 303 -1.24 -14.21 -4.65
C LEU A 303 0.28 -14.33 -4.70
N LEU A 304 0.94 -13.53 -5.55
CA LEU A 304 2.40 -13.50 -5.63
C LEU A 304 3.05 -13.06 -4.31
N THR A 305 2.39 -12.15 -3.59
CA THR A 305 2.87 -11.69 -2.28
C THR A 305 2.76 -12.77 -1.22
N TYR A 306 1.75 -13.65 -1.25
CA TYR A 306 1.68 -14.80 -0.34
C TYR A 306 2.91 -15.69 -0.45
N GLU A 307 3.32 -16.00 -1.69
CA GLU A 307 4.50 -16.81 -1.98
C GLU A 307 5.78 -16.09 -1.57
N ALA A 308 5.85 -14.79 -1.86
CA ALA A 308 7.01 -13.96 -1.52
C ALA A 308 7.24 -13.83 -0.01
N LEU A 309 6.16 -13.76 0.79
CA LEU A 309 6.22 -13.69 2.25
C LEU A 309 6.40 -15.07 2.92
N GLY A 310 6.36 -16.16 2.16
CA GLY A 310 6.51 -17.52 2.68
C GLY A 310 5.25 -18.10 3.32
N MET A 311 4.07 -17.55 3.04
CA MET A 311 2.79 -18.09 3.54
C MET A 311 2.46 -19.46 2.92
N CYS A 312 2.97 -19.70 1.71
CA CYS A 312 2.87 -20.97 0.99
C CYS A 312 4.06 -21.13 0.04
N GLY A 313 4.23 -22.32 -0.54
CA GLY A 313 5.22 -22.56 -1.59
C GLY A 313 4.88 -21.84 -2.90
N ALA A 314 5.86 -21.77 -3.81
CA ALA A 314 5.67 -21.20 -5.14
C ALA A 314 4.59 -21.95 -5.92
N GLY A 315 3.62 -21.22 -6.48
CA GLY A 315 2.46 -21.78 -7.18
C GLY A 315 1.33 -22.29 -6.28
N GLU A 316 1.46 -22.22 -4.95
CA GLU A 316 0.43 -22.72 -4.02
C GLU A 316 -0.56 -21.64 -3.56
N SER A 317 -0.31 -20.38 -3.92
CA SER A 317 -1.12 -19.22 -3.50
C SER A 317 -2.59 -19.31 -3.90
N GLY A 318 -2.90 -19.89 -5.07
CA GLY A 318 -4.27 -20.13 -5.51
C GLY A 318 -5.04 -21.09 -4.57
N LYS A 319 -4.39 -22.15 -4.11
CA LYS A 319 -4.99 -23.09 -3.13
C LYS A 319 -5.11 -22.45 -1.76
N LEU A 320 -4.15 -21.60 -1.39
CA LEU A 320 -4.16 -20.90 -0.10
C LEU A 320 -5.39 -20.00 0.03
N ILE A 321 -5.70 -19.16 -0.98
CA ILE A 321 -6.90 -18.31 -0.95
C ILE A 321 -8.19 -19.15 -0.97
N GLU A 322 -8.23 -20.21 -1.77
CA GLU A 322 -9.38 -21.10 -1.91
C GLU A 322 -9.71 -21.83 -0.59
N SER A 323 -8.68 -22.17 0.20
CA SER A 323 -8.87 -22.84 1.48
C SER A 323 -9.52 -21.97 2.57
N GLY A 324 -9.59 -20.65 2.37
CA GLY A 324 -10.03 -19.69 3.38
C GLY A 324 -8.96 -19.34 4.41
N ALA A 325 -7.69 -19.71 4.20
CA ALA A 325 -6.61 -19.43 5.14
C ALA A 325 -6.28 -17.94 5.31
N THR A 326 -6.70 -17.06 4.39
CA THR A 326 -6.35 -15.63 4.34
C THR A 326 -7.52 -14.69 4.68
N THR A 327 -8.53 -15.17 5.40
CA THR A 327 -9.70 -14.39 5.86
C THR A 327 -9.99 -14.67 7.34
N TYR A 328 -10.98 -14.01 7.92
CA TYR A 328 -11.41 -14.24 9.31
C TYR A 328 -11.73 -15.72 9.56
N GLY A 329 -11.17 -16.27 10.65
CA GLY A 329 -11.25 -17.70 10.98
C GLY A 329 -10.18 -18.57 10.27
N GLY A 330 -9.41 -17.99 9.36
CA GLY A 330 -8.24 -18.61 8.73
C GLY A 330 -6.97 -18.48 9.57
N ARG A 331 -5.83 -18.81 8.96
CA ARG A 331 -4.50 -18.71 9.60
C ARG A 331 -4.01 -17.26 9.68
N TRP A 332 -4.27 -16.47 8.65
CA TRP A 332 -3.94 -15.05 8.57
C TRP A 332 -5.17 -14.25 8.18
N VAL A 333 -5.34 -13.07 8.76
CA VAL A 333 -6.31 -12.10 8.26
C VAL A 333 -5.59 -11.17 7.29
N VAL A 334 -5.78 -11.40 5.98
CA VAL A 334 -5.17 -10.57 4.94
C VAL A 334 -6.12 -9.49 4.47
N ASN A 335 -5.64 -8.25 4.48
CA ASN A 335 -6.31 -7.03 4.08
C ASN A 335 -7.65 -6.86 4.79
N PRO A 336 -7.71 -6.83 6.15
CA PRO A 336 -8.94 -6.60 6.87
C PRO A 336 -9.62 -5.27 6.50
N SER A 337 -8.87 -4.29 6.01
CA SER A 337 -9.41 -3.02 5.50
C SER A 337 -10.16 -3.14 4.16
N GLY A 338 -10.12 -4.32 3.53
CA GLY A 338 -10.62 -4.55 2.18
C GLY A 338 -9.62 -4.34 1.06
N GLY A 339 -8.36 -4.03 1.40
CA GLY A 339 -7.24 -3.95 0.46
C GLY A 339 -7.39 -2.82 -0.56
N LEU A 340 -6.38 -2.60 -1.38
CA LEU A 340 -6.39 -1.62 -2.47
C LEU A 340 -7.54 -1.89 -3.46
N ILE A 341 -7.93 -3.16 -3.67
CA ILE A 341 -9.04 -3.54 -4.55
C ILE A 341 -10.35 -2.83 -4.18
N SER A 342 -10.62 -2.65 -2.88
CA SER A 342 -11.92 -2.14 -2.41
C SER A 342 -11.78 -0.79 -1.70
N LYS A 343 -10.76 -0.64 -0.85
CA LYS A 343 -10.44 0.60 -0.12
C LYS A 343 -10.11 1.72 -1.08
N GLY A 344 -9.41 1.41 -2.16
CA GLY A 344 -8.89 2.40 -3.11
C GLY A 344 -7.39 2.61 -2.99
N HIS A 345 -6.81 3.26 -4.00
CA HIS A 345 -5.36 3.35 -4.15
C HIS A 345 -4.83 4.77 -4.47
N PRO A 346 -4.95 5.73 -3.53
CA PRO A 346 -4.17 6.97 -3.58
C PRO A 346 -2.70 6.64 -3.31
N LEU A 347 -1.84 6.85 -4.32
CA LEU A 347 -0.46 6.33 -4.33
C LEU A 347 0.35 6.82 -3.12
N GLY A 348 0.35 8.13 -2.86
CA GLY A 348 1.06 8.71 -1.72
C GLY A 348 0.56 8.26 -0.35
N ALA A 349 -0.73 7.91 -0.21
CA ALA A 349 -1.35 7.60 1.08
C ALA A 349 -1.42 6.10 1.40
N THR A 350 -1.33 5.22 0.41
CA THR A 350 -1.60 3.78 0.58
C THR A 350 -0.76 3.13 1.67
N GLY A 351 0.56 3.32 1.67
CA GLY A 351 1.45 2.72 2.68
C GLY A 351 1.16 3.18 4.11
N LEU A 352 0.72 4.42 4.28
CA LEU A 352 0.34 4.97 5.59
C LEU A 352 -1.05 4.50 6.01
N ALA A 353 -1.99 4.32 5.07
CA ALA A 353 -3.29 3.72 5.36
C ALA A 353 -3.19 2.23 5.73
N GLN A 354 -2.23 1.50 5.15
CA GLN A 354 -1.91 0.13 5.59
C GLN A 354 -1.35 0.14 7.02
N ALA A 355 -0.45 1.06 7.36
CA ALA A 355 0.05 1.22 8.72
C ALA A 355 -1.07 1.61 9.71
N ALA A 356 -1.99 2.49 9.32
CA ALA A 356 -3.13 2.88 10.14
C ALA A 356 -4.02 1.69 10.49
N GLU A 357 -4.39 0.88 9.48
CA GLU A 357 -5.16 -0.35 9.70
C GLU A 357 -4.46 -1.30 10.68
N LEU A 358 -3.17 -1.59 10.47
CA LEU A 358 -2.42 -2.49 11.35
C LEU A 358 -2.34 -1.95 12.78
N VAL A 359 -2.19 -0.64 12.96
CA VAL A 359 -2.20 0.00 14.28
C VAL A 359 -3.57 -0.17 14.94
N TRP A 360 -4.68 0.08 14.24
CA TRP A 360 -6.02 -0.12 14.79
C TRP A 360 -6.29 -1.59 15.14
N GLN A 361 -5.87 -2.53 14.29
CA GLN A 361 -6.00 -3.97 14.56
C GLN A 361 -5.24 -4.37 15.83
N LEU A 362 -3.98 -3.96 15.98
CA LEU A 362 -3.16 -4.26 17.15
C LEU A 362 -3.66 -3.59 18.43
N ARG A 363 -4.37 -2.47 18.33
CA ARG A 363 -5.02 -1.79 19.47
C ARG A 363 -6.44 -2.30 19.76
N GLY A 364 -7.03 -3.11 18.89
CA GLY A 364 -8.44 -3.53 19.00
C GLY A 364 -9.43 -2.41 18.71
N GLU A 365 -9.06 -1.47 17.84
CA GLU A 365 -9.81 -0.26 17.48
C GLU A 365 -10.31 -0.29 16.01
N ALA A 366 -10.05 -1.38 15.28
CA ALA A 366 -10.45 -1.53 13.88
C ALA A 366 -11.91 -1.99 13.75
N GLY A 367 -12.59 -1.50 12.70
CA GLY A 367 -13.99 -1.83 12.35
C GLY A 367 -14.93 -0.63 12.33
#